data_AF-A0A6A5BAS7-F1
#
_entry.id   AF-A0A6A5BAS7-F1
#
_cell.length_a   1.000
_cell.length_b   1.000
_cell.length_c   1.000
_cell.angle_alpha   90.00
_cell.angle_beta   90.00
_cell.angle_gamma   90.00
#
_symmetry.space_group_name_H-M   'P 1'
#
loop_
_entity.id
_entity.type
_entity.pdbx_description
1 polymer ?
#
loop_
_entity_poly.entity_id
_entity_poly.type
_entity_poly.pdbx_seq_one_letter_code
_entity_poly.pdbx_strand_id
1 'polypeptide(L)'
;MVRVYEETSGQKLDGDENETEGLTPFDACKYLIAKKIMATREKIKQRDNTKGGVTVRARLSNDLRKMISAIKNDDLQKIIKIHEKSAKKRFLKKVDPELIKAQKNDIELIKKHILELELLSKRKYDKDSKKNPKEDTTTSHLLEGADDLDNENKSSGVMDGVVLEQNLPDDATKSQLPTIDISQAMLKVQDMQKQIDQGLDVFSKKLDDLHQMSLDIGNELNEQNRLLEQIDKKVEEEVTKLKNLNAKVDNALDKVGGSNKIMCIICIAIIIVVCAAAALIFLISYF
;
A
#
# COMPACT_ATOMS: atom_id res chain seq x y z
N MET A 1 37.13 5.04 10.13
CA MET A 1 38.11 5.50 9.12
C MET A 1 37.58 5.07 7.75
N VAL A 2 36.62 5.82 7.21
CA VAL A 2 36.74 6.73 6.05
C VAL A 2 36.64 6.01 4.69
N ARG A 3 35.46 6.21 4.06
CA ARG A 3 35.11 6.36 2.63
C ARG A 3 35.66 5.34 1.63
N VAL A 4 34.75 4.58 1.01
CA VAL A 4 34.55 4.54 -0.46
C VAL A 4 33.14 4.00 -0.72
N TYR A 5 32.19 4.87 -1.06
CA TYR A 5 31.19 4.65 -2.12
C TYR A 5 30.72 6.04 -2.54
N GLU A 6 31.42 6.59 -3.55
CA GLU A 6 30.97 7.77 -4.27
C GLU A 6 29.65 7.42 -4.98
N GLU A 7 28.59 8.05 -4.51
CA GLU A 7 27.32 8.18 -5.21
C GLU A 7 27.55 8.97 -6.51
N THR A 8 27.86 8.28 -7.61
CA THR A 8 27.78 8.87 -8.94
C THR A 8 26.56 8.32 -9.67
N SER A 9 25.52 9.18 -9.69
CA SER A 9 24.52 9.38 -10.75
C SER A 9 23.59 8.23 -11.15
N GLY A 10 23.37 7.27 -10.25
CA GLY A 10 22.27 6.31 -10.30
C GLY A 10 21.05 6.76 -9.48
N GLN A 11 20.61 8.01 -9.60
CA GLN A 11 19.28 8.35 -9.07
C GLN A 11 18.27 7.49 -9.83
N LYS A 12 17.73 6.47 -9.15
CA LYS A 12 16.39 6.02 -9.47
C LYS A 12 15.55 7.29 -9.42
N LEU A 13 15.00 7.69 -10.56
CA LEU A 13 13.79 8.49 -10.55
C LEU A 13 12.73 7.53 -10.01
N ASP A 14 12.74 7.36 -8.69
CA ASP A 14 11.59 6.88 -7.95
C ASP A 14 10.52 7.92 -8.28
N GLY A 15 9.71 7.63 -9.30
CA GLY A 15 8.49 8.39 -9.48
C GLY A 15 7.73 8.22 -8.19
N ASP A 16 7.40 9.34 -7.53
CA ASP A 16 6.52 9.34 -6.36
C ASP A 16 5.43 8.30 -6.61
N GLU A 17 5.37 7.25 -5.78
CA GLU A 17 4.41 6.16 -5.96
C GLU A 17 2.98 6.74 -6.05
N ASN A 18 2.76 7.89 -5.39
CA ASN A 18 1.57 8.72 -5.41
C ASN A 18 1.17 9.30 -6.80
N GLU A 19 2.11 9.58 -7.72
CA GLU A 19 1.80 10.19 -9.04
C GLU A 19 1.22 9.18 -10.05
N THR A 20 1.24 7.88 -9.76
CA THR A 20 0.78 6.83 -10.70
C THR A 20 -0.37 5.98 -10.19
N GLU A 21 -0.83 6.23 -8.96
CA GLU A 21 -2.01 5.58 -8.41
C GLU A 21 -3.25 5.91 -9.28
N GLY A 22 -4.13 4.94 -9.52
CA GLY A 22 -5.36 5.13 -10.31
C GLY A 22 -5.23 5.19 -11.84
N LEU A 23 -4.01 5.22 -12.38
CA LEU A 23 -3.78 5.08 -13.82
C LEU A 23 -3.80 3.61 -14.25
N THR A 24 -4.13 3.36 -15.52
CA THR A 24 -3.98 1.98 -16.03
C THR A 24 -2.49 1.61 -15.99
N PRO A 25 -2.14 0.33 -15.81
CA PRO A 25 -0.73 -0.08 -15.78
C PRO A 25 0.05 0.34 -17.04
N PHE A 26 -0.65 0.49 -18.17
CA PHE A 26 -0.08 1.01 -19.40
C PHE A 26 0.19 2.51 -19.32
N ASP A 27 -0.79 3.30 -18.86
CA ASP A 27 -0.66 4.76 -18.77
C ASP A 27 0.37 5.19 -17.73
N ALA A 28 0.46 4.47 -16.60
CA ALA A 28 1.49 4.68 -15.59
C ALA A 28 2.90 4.43 -16.17
N CYS A 29 3.09 3.34 -16.91
CA CYS A 29 4.37 3.08 -17.60
C CYS A 29 4.66 4.13 -18.68
N LYS A 30 3.65 4.55 -19.46
CA LYS A 30 3.78 5.61 -20.47
C LYS A 30 4.24 6.92 -19.84
N TYR A 31 3.65 7.31 -18.71
CA TYR A 31 4.01 8.50 -17.93
C TYR A 31 5.46 8.45 -17.45
N LEU A 32 5.86 7.35 -16.80
CA LEU A 32 7.22 7.18 -16.30
C LEU A 32 8.26 7.22 -17.41
N ILE A 33 7.99 6.58 -18.55
CA ILE A 33 8.86 6.63 -19.73
C ILE A 33 8.98 8.06 -20.23
N ALA A 34 7.88 8.80 -20.33
CA ALA A 34 7.90 10.17 -20.82
C ALA A 34 8.69 11.11 -19.88
N LYS A 35 8.51 10.97 -18.56
CA LYS A 35 9.29 11.69 -17.53
C LYS A 35 10.79 11.39 -17.65
N LYS A 36 11.16 10.13 -17.83
CA LYS A 36 12.57 9.71 -18.04
C LYS A 36 13.16 10.21 -19.37
N ILE A 37 12.37 10.26 -20.45
CA ILE A 37 12.77 10.84 -21.73
C ILE A 37 13.05 12.34 -21.57
N MET A 38 12.18 13.09 -20.90
CA MET A 38 12.39 14.52 -20.62
C MET A 38 13.63 14.76 -19.76
N ALA A 39 13.83 13.97 -18.69
CA ALA A 39 15.02 14.06 -17.86
C ALA A 39 16.31 13.75 -18.63
N THR A 40 16.25 12.80 -19.57
CA THR A 40 17.39 12.46 -20.44
C THR A 40 17.69 13.61 -21.40
N ARG A 41 16.67 14.23 -22.02
CA ARG A 41 16.84 15.43 -22.87
C ARG A 41 17.50 16.58 -22.12
N GLU A 42 17.06 16.84 -20.90
CA GLU A 42 17.65 17.89 -20.07
C GLU A 42 19.10 17.59 -19.72
N LYS A 43 19.45 16.33 -19.42
CA LYS A 43 20.85 15.93 -19.22
C LYS A 43 21.71 16.02 -20.48
N ILE A 44 21.14 15.80 -21.68
CA ILE A 44 21.83 16.05 -22.95
C ILE A 44 22.15 17.55 -23.08
N LYS A 45 21.17 18.42 -22.79
CA LYS A 45 21.35 19.87 -22.80
C LYS A 45 22.40 20.32 -21.78
N GLN A 46 22.39 19.77 -20.56
CA GLN A 46 23.40 20.04 -19.56
C GLN A 46 24.80 19.63 -20.04
N ARG A 47 24.97 18.44 -20.62
CA ARG A 47 26.24 18.01 -21.23
C ARG A 47 26.69 19.00 -22.30
N ASP A 48 25.76 19.43 -23.15
CA ASP A 48 26.06 20.27 -24.31
C ASP A 48 26.43 21.71 -23.93
N ASN A 49 25.86 22.23 -22.84
CA ASN A 49 26.19 23.54 -22.27
C ASN A 49 27.40 23.50 -21.33
N THR A 50 27.81 22.33 -20.85
CA THR A 50 28.93 22.18 -19.91
C THR A 50 30.27 22.46 -20.60
N LYS A 51 30.91 23.58 -20.22
CA LYS A 51 32.30 23.93 -20.58
C LYS A 51 33.35 23.15 -19.78
N GLY A 52 32.94 22.20 -18.93
CA GLY A 52 33.82 21.39 -18.10
C GLY A 52 34.78 20.51 -18.89
N GLY A 53 35.89 20.12 -18.25
CA GLY A 53 36.95 19.31 -18.83
C GLY A 53 36.48 17.93 -19.34
N VAL A 54 37.34 17.28 -20.13
CA VAL A 54 37.07 16.00 -20.83
C VAL A 54 36.47 14.94 -19.89
N THR A 55 36.89 14.89 -18.64
CA THR A 55 36.42 13.95 -17.62
C THR A 55 34.95 14.15 -17.22
N VAL A 56 34.50 15.40 -17.05
CA VAL A 56 33.12 15.73 -16.69
C VAL A 56 32.17 15.39 -17.83
N ARG A 57 32.58 15.69 -19.08
CA ARG A 57 31.81 15.32 -20.28
C ARG A 57 31.73 13.81 -20.47
N ALA A 58 32.81 13.08 -20.21
CA ALA A 58 32.82 11.62 -20.30
C ALA A 58 31.87 10.97 -19.27
N ARG A 59 31.83 11.49 -18.04
CA ARG A 59 30.87 11.04 -17.01
C ARG A 59 29.43 11.27 -17.45
N LEU A 60 29.09 12.49 -17.88
CA LEU A 60 27.75 12.81 -18.39
C LEU A 60 27.36 11.96 -19.60
N SER A 61 28.31 11.65 -20.50
CA SER A 61 28.09 10.78 -21.64
C SER A 61 27.81 9.32 -21.22
N ASN A 62 28.56 8.81 -20.25
CA ASN A 62 28.32 7.47 -19.69
C ASN A 62 26.94 7.38 -19.03
N ASP A 63 26.56 8.40 -18.26
CA ASP A 63 25.25 8.48 -17.61
C ASP A 63 24.11 8.52 -18.63
N LEU A 64 24.25 9.30 -19.70
CA LEU A 64 23.30 9.33 -20.82
C LEU A 64 23.14 7.97 -21.47
N ARG A 65 24.23 7.24 -21.72
CA ARG A 65 24.18 5.87 -22.25
C ARG A 65 23.44 4.93 -21.30
N LYS A 66 23.71 5.01 -19.99
CA LYS A 66 23.01 4.21 -18.97
C LYS A 66 21.51 4.51 -18.93
N MET A 67 21.13 5.79 -18.94
CA MET A 67 19.71 6.18 -18.93
C MET A 67 18.99 5.76 -20.21
N ILE A 68 19.58 5.96 -21.38
CA ILE A 68 19.01 5.51 -22.67
C ILE A 68 18.87 3.98 -22.67
N SER A 69 19.89 3.25 -22.21
CA SER A 69 19.85 1.78 -22.09
C SER A 69 18.75 1.31 -21.13
N ALA A 70 18.57 1.95 -19.97
CA ALA A 70 17.52 1.62 -19.03
C ALA A 70 16.12 1.86 -19.61
N ILE A 71 15.90 3.00 -20.28
CA ILE A 71 14.61 3.28 -20.95
C ILE A 71 14.31 2.24 -22.04
N LYS A 72 15.32 1.87 -22.84
CA LYS A 72 15.17 0.93 -23.96
C LYS A 72 15.01 -0.53 -23.55
N ASN A 73 15.79 -0.98 -22.56
CA ASN A 73 15.86 -2.40 -22.20
C ASN A 73 14.87 -2.75 -21.09
N ASP A 74 14.60 -1.84 -20.16
CA ASP A 74 13.71 -2.13 -19.04
C ASP A 74 12.31 -1.58 -19.29
N ASP A 75 12.19 -0.27 -19.47
CA ASP A 75 10.87 0.37 -19.47
C ASP A 75 10.08 0.12 -20.77
N LEU A 76 10.74 0.20 -21.93
CA LEU A 76 10.12 -0.14 -23.22
C LEU A 76 9.70 -1.63 -23.27
N GLN A 77 10.50 -2.53 -22.71
CA GLN A 77 10.13 -3.95 -22.68
C GLN A 77 8.95 -4.21 -21.74
N LYS A 78 8.87 -3.49 -20.61
CA LYS A 78 7.72 -3.56 -19.71
C LYS A 78 6.42 -3.09 -20.38
N ILE A 79 6.42 -1.95 -21.07
CA ILE A 79 5.20 -1.44 -21.73
C ILE A 79 4.75 -2.34 -22.89
N ILE A 80 5.69 -2.92 -23.64
CA ILE A 80 5.38 -3.93 -24.68
C ILE A 80 4.74 -5.17 -24.06
N LYS A 81 5.30 -5.71 -22.96
CA LYS A 81 4.72 -6.87 -22.25
C LYS A 81 3.31 -6.59 -21.72
N ILE A 82 3.05 -5.38 -21.22
CA ILE A 82 1.71 -4.97 -20.75
C ILE A 82 0.72 -4.91 -21.93
N HIS A 83 1.15 -4.35 -23.06
CA HIS A 83 0.34 -4.31 -24.28
C HIS A 83 0.04 -5.72 -24.82
N GLU A 84 1.04 -6.60 -24.90
CA GLU A 84 0.84 -7.99 -25.35
C GLU A 84 -0.11 -8.77 -24.43
N LYS A 85 0.01 -8.60 -23.10
CA LYS A 85 -0.92 -9.19 -22.14
C LYS A 85 -2.35 -8.67 -22.34
N SER A 86 -2.50 -7.38 -22.65
CA SER A 86 -3.80 -6.76 -22.93
C SER A 86 -4.39 -7.24 -24.26
N ALA A 87 -3.55 -7.41 -25.30
CA ALA A 87 -3.94 -7.95 -26.59
C ALA A 87 -4.30 -9.45 -26.51
N LYS A 88 -3.61 -10.26 -25.69
CA LYS A 88 -3.99 -11.66 -25.43
C LYS A 88 -5.31 -11.77 -24.70
N LYS A 89 -5.59 -10.87 -23.75
CA LYS A 89 -6.87 -10.80 -23.05
C LYS A 89 -8.03 -10.40 -23.96
N ARG A 90 -7.79 -9.71 -25.09
CA ARG A 90 -8.82 -9.44 -26.13
C ARG A 90 -9.47 -10.71 -26.67
N PHE A 91 -8.72 -11.82 -26.74
CA PHE A 91 -9.27 -13.11 -27.17
C PHE A 91 -10.17 -13.77 -26.10
N LEU A 92 -10.07 -13.33 -24.84
CA LEU A 92 -10.80 -13.90 -23.69
C LEU A 92 -11.89 -12.95 -23.14
N LYS A 93 -11.76 -11.63 -23.34
CA LYS A 93 -12.69 -10.58 -22.92
C LYS A 93 -12.78 -9.56 -24.05
N LYS A 94 -13.99 -9.04 -24.33
CA LYS A 94 -14.22 -7.96 -25.31
C LYS A 94 -13.48 -6.68 -24.85
N VAL A 95 -12.20 -6.57 -25.21
CA VAL A 95 -11.41 -5.35 -25.05
C VAL A 95 -11.57 -4.54 -26.33
N ASP A 96 -11.83 -3.24 -26.20
CA ASP A 96 -12.07 -2.38 -27.35
C ASP A 96 -10.88 -2.37 -28.33
N PRO A 97 -11.11 -2.67 -29.62
CA PRO A 97 -10.04 -2.79 -30.62
C PRO A 97 -9.33 -1.46 -30.88
N GLU A 98 -10.02 -0.34 -30.64
CA GLU A 98 -9.51 1.00 -30.86
C GLU A 98 -8.44 1.40 -29.82
N LEU A 99 -8.64 1.05 -28.55
CA LEU A 99 -7.67 1.29 -27.48
C LEU A 99 -6.36 0.55 -27.71
N ILE A 100 -6.42 -0.70 -28.19
CA ILE A 100 -5.22 -1.48 -28.51
C ILE A 100 -4.44 -0.85 -29.67
N LYS A 101 -5.15 -0.30 -30.67
CA LYS A 101 -4.51 0.42 -31.77
C LYS A 101 -3.85 1.72 -31.29
N ALA A 102 -4.51 2.47 -30.42
CA ALA A 102 -3.95 3.68 -29.80
C ALA A 102 -2.68 3.36 -28.97
N GLN A 103 -2.71 2.32 -28.14
CA GLN A 103 -1.55 1.86 -27.37
C GLN A 103 -0.37 1.46 -28.26
N LYS A 104 -0.65 0.83 -29.41
CA LYS A 104 0.39 0.47 -30.39
C LYS A 104 1.05 1.71 -31.00
N ASN A 105 0.26 2.73 -31.34
CA ASN A 105 0.76 4.00 -31.85
C ASN A 105 1.62 4.72 -30.80
N ASP A 106 1.21 4.69 -29.52
CA ASP A 106 1.99 5.25 -28.41
C ASP A 106 3.34 4.56 -28.24
N ILE A 107 3.38 3.22 -28.31
CA ILE A 107 4.64 2.46 -28.25
C ILE A 107 5.55 2.84 -29.42
N GLU A 108 5.00 2.99 -30.62
CA GLU A 108 5.77 3.40 -31.80
C GLU A 108 6.34 4.81 -31.64
N LEU A 109 5.55 5.74 -31.09
CA LEU A 109 6.00 7.09 -30.78
C LEU A 109 7.13 7.09 -29.74
N ILE A 110 7.01 6.29 -28.67
CA ILE A 110 8.07 6.11 -27.66
C ILE A 110 9.36 5.59 -28.31
N LYS A 111 9.26 4.59 -29.20
CA LYS A 111 10.44 4.07 -29.93
C LYS A 111 11.12 5.16 -30.75
N LYS A 112 10.35 6.00 -31.44
CA LYS A 112 10.88 7.14 -32.21
C LYS A 112 11.60 8.15 -31.31
N HIS A 113 11.04 8.48 -30.14
CA HIS A 113 11.70 9.35 -29.15
C HIS A 113 13.00 8.75 -28.61
N ILE A 114 13.07 7.42 -28.38
CA ILE A 114 14.31 6.74 -27.96
C ILE A 114 15.37 6.81 -29.06
N LEU A 115 14.98 6.58 -30.33
CA LEU A 115 15.90 6.70 -31.47
C LEU A 115 16.45 8.13 -31.62
N GLU A 116 15.59 9.14 -31.46
CA GLU A 116 16.03 10.54 -31.45
C GLU A 116 17.06 10.80 -30.33
N LEU A 117 16.85 10.27 -29.13
CA LEU A 117 17.81 10.38 -28.02
C LEU A 117 19.15 9.69 -28.32
N GLU A 118 19.13 8.51 -28.94
CA GLU A 118 20.34 7.80 -29.37
C GLU A 118 21.15 8.63 -30.38
N LEU A 119 20.46 9.22 -31.36
CA LEU A 119 21.08 10.07 -32.39
C LEU A 119 21.62 11.39 -31.79
N LEU A 120 20.87 12.07 -30.92
CA LEU A 120 21.31 13.28 -30.22
C LEU A 120 22.52 13.02 -29.30
N SER A 121 22.56 11.85 -28.66
CA SER A 121 23.70 11.43 -27.86
C SER A 121 24.95 11.22 -28.73
N LYS A 122 24.80 10.61 -29.91
CA LYS A 122 25.88 10.27 -30.84
C LYS A 122 26.43 11.47 -31.63
N ARG A 123 25.58 12.41 -32.05
CA ARG A 123 25.91 13.58 -32.90
C ARG A 123 27.11 14.41 -32.41
N LYS A 124 27.34 14.54 -31.10
CA LYS A 124 28.50 15.29 -30.57
C LYS A 124 29.80 14.49 -30.51
N TYR A 125 29.75 13.15 -30.52
CA TYR A 125 30.95 12.32 -30.60
C TYR A 125 31.67 12.55 -31.94
N ASP A 126 30.90 12.71 -33.02
CA ASP A 126 31.45 12.94 -34.37
C ASP A 126 31.85 14.40 -34.65
N LYS A 127 31.20 15.39 -34.01
CA LYS A 127 31.62 16.80 -34.11
C LYS A 127 32.95 17.06 -33.38
N ASP A 128 33.18 16.43 -32.23
CA ASP A 128 34.44 16.58 -31.48
C ASP A 128 35.57 15.72 -32.09
N SER A 129 35.28 14.55 -32.69
CA SER A 129 36.30 13.73 -33.39
C SER A 129 36.82 14.40 -34.66
N LYS A 130 35.95 15.09 -35.42
CA LYS A 130 36.34 15.80 -36.66
C LYS A 130 37.05 17.13 -36.42
N LYS A 131 36.96 17.72 -35.22
CA LYS A 131 37.65 18.99 -34.89
C LYS A 131 39.09 18.81 -34.42
N ASN A 132 39.51 17.59 -34.10
CA ASN A 132 40.90 17.25 -33.81
C ASN A 132 41.33 16.05 -34.65
N PRO A 133 41.62 16.21 -35.96
CA PRO A 133 42.63 15.36 -36.56
C PRO A 133 43.93 15.74 -35.85
N LYS A 134 44.31 15.00 -34.82
CA LYS A 134 45.71 15.04 -34.39
C LYS A 134 46.51 14.56 -35.60
N GLU A 135 47.27 15.47 -36.19
CA GLU A 135 48.45 15.12 -36.96
C GLU A 135 49.39 14.35 -36.04
N ASP A 136 49.20 13.03 -35.92
CA ASP A 136 50.23 12.13 -35.43
C ASP A 136 51.20 11.86 -36.60
N THR A 137 51.94 12.89 -36.98
CA THR A 137 53.06 12.84 -37.93
C THR A 137 54.34 12.27 -37.31
N THR A 138 54.27 11.24 -36.48
CA THR A 138 55.47 10.52 -36.01
C THR A 138 55.22 9.07 -35.63
N THR A 139 54.41 8.31 -36.39
CA THR A 139 54.38 6.84 -36.18
C THR A 139 53.94 6.04 -37.42
N SER A 140 54.06 6.60 -38.63
CA SER A 140 53.60 5.95 -39.87
C SER A 140 54.72 5.32 -40.71
N HIS A 141 55.85 4.90 -40.12
CA HIS A 141 56.94 4.30 -40.89
C HIS A 141 57.59 3.07 -40.23
N LEU A 142 56.83 2.22 -39.55
CA LEU A 142 57.45 1.00 -38.99
C LEU A 142 56.56 -0.24 -38.84
N LEU A 143 55.42 -0.35 -39.53
CA LEU A 143 54.69 -1.63 -39.57
C LEU A 143 53.83 -1.76 -40.83
N GLU A 144 54.51 -1.79 -41.98
CA GLU A 144 53.95 -2.30 -43.23
C GLU A 144 54.32 -3.79 -43.29
N GLY A 145 53.31 -4.66 -43.22
CA GLY A 145 53.46 -6.10 -43.43
C GLY A 145 52.80 -6.97 -42.36
N ALA A 146 51.51 -7.27 -42.52
CA ALA A 146 50.92 -8.59 -42.27
C ALA A 146 49.40 -8.52 -42.50
N ASP A 147 49.00 -8.87 -43.72
CA ASP A 147 47.92 -9.79 -44.11
C ASP A 147 46.59 -9.77 -43.33
N ASP A 148 45.55 -9.38 -44.10
CA ASP A 148 44.30 -10.10 -44.36
C ASP A 148 43.88 -11.16 -43.33
N LEU A 149 42.67 -10.98 -42.77
CA LEU A 149 41.62 -12.01 -42.74
C LEU A 149 40.32 -11.41 -42.15
N ASP A 150 39.29 -11.41 -43.00
CA ASP A 150 37.87 -11.68 -42.75
C ASP A 150 37.15 -11.04 -41.54
N ASN A 151 36.26 -10.08 -41.82
CA ASN A 151 34.98 -10.04 -41.10
C ASN A 151 33.85 -9.37 -41.93
N GLU A 152 33.42 -10.05 -42.99
CA GLU A 152 32.08 -9.88 -43.53
C GLU A 152 31.06 -10.57 -42.60
N ASN A 153 30.43 -9.82 -41.69
CA ASN A 153 29.03 -10.04 -41.34
C ASN A 153 28.50 -8.97 -40.39
N LYS A 154 27.70 -8.04 -40.93
CA LYS A 154 26.51 -7.45 -40.31
C LYS A 154 25.84 -6.45 -41.27
N SER A 155 25.22 -6.97 -42.31
CA SER A 155 24.09 -6.30 -42.97
C SER A 155 22.82 -6.66 -42.15
N SER A 156 22.08 -5.69 -41.64
CA SER A 156 21.04 -4.93 -42.35
C SER A 156 19.64 -5.42 -41.93
N GLY A 157 19.22 -5.02 -40.74
CA GLY A 157 17.80 -4.93 -40.38
C GLY A 157 17.34 -3.50 -40.60
N VAL A 158 16.97 -3.17 -41.85
CA VAL A 158 16.39 -1.88 -42.25
C VAL A 158 15.02 -1.75 -41.60
N MET A 159 14.93 -0.95 -40.54
CA MET A 159 13.67 -0.39 -40.05
C MET A 159 13.41 0.89 -40.83
N ASP A 160 12.39 0.83 -41.67
CA ASP A 160 11.84 1.92 -42.47
C ASP A 160 11.29 3.02 -41.55
N GLY A 161 11.90 4.20 -41.62
CA GLY A 161 11.65 5.32 -40.70
C GLY A 161 12.91 6.16 -40.46
N VAL A 162 13.59 6.53 -41.55
CA VAL A 162 14.83 7.33 -41.51
C VAL A 162 14.52 8.74 -41.00
N VAL A 163 14.73 8.99 -39.71
CA VAL A 163 15.02 10.34 -39.22
C VAL A 163 16.41 10.70 -39.75
N LEU A 164 16.46 11.39 -40.89
CA LEU A 164 17.71 11.87 -41.46
C LEU A 164 18.45 12.74 -40.42
N GLU A 165 19.75 12.50 -40.26
CA GLU A 165 20.65 13.26 -39.39
C GLU A 165 20.56 14.78 -39.59
N GLN A 166 20.12 15.22 -40.77
CA GLN A 166 19.93 16.61 -41.17
C GLN A 166 18.73 17.31 -40.50
N ASN A 167 17.79 16.59 -39.88
CA ASN A 167 16.58 17.20 -39.29
C ASN A 167 16.56 17.26 -37.77
N LEU A 168 17.57 16.78 -37.02
CA LEU A 168 17.45 16.87 -35.56
C LEU A 168 17.71 18.31 -35.08
N PRO A 169 16.88 18.81 -34.16
CA PRO A 169 16.97 20.16 -33.59
C PRO A 169 18.30 20.41 -32.86
N ASP A 170 18.76 21.66 -32.89
CA ASP A 170 19.96 22.11 -32.17
C ASP A 170 19.76 22.16 -30.64
N ASP A 171 18.50 22.23 -30.19
CA ASP A 171 18.11 22.18 -28.79
C ASP A 171 17.52 20.80 -28.47
N ALA A 172 18.21 20.03 -27.62
CA ALA A 172 17.78 18.70 -27.20
C ALA A 172 16.43 18.70 -26.46
N THR A 173 15.92 19.86 -26.04
CA THR A 173 14.60 20.00 -25.41
C THR A 173 13.46 20.26 -26.40
N LYS A 174 13.75 20.59 -27.67
CA LYS A 174 12.74 20.94 -28.68
C LYS A 174 12.62 19.86 -29.75
N SER A 175 11.99 18.73 -29.42
CA SER A 175 11.76 17.65 -30.40
C SER A 175 10.75 18.07 -31.48
N GLN A 176 10.97 17.64 -32.72
CA GLN A 176 10.01 17.78 -33.83
C GLN A 176 8.91 16.72 -33.81
N LEU A 177 9.01 15.73 -32.92
CA LEU A 177 7.99 14.70 -32.76
C LEU A 177 6.83 15.20 -31.89
N PRO A 178 5.59 14.70 -32.12
CA PRO A 178 4.47 14.96 -31.24
C PRO A 178 4.85 14.63 -29.79
N THR A 179 4.57 15.56 -28.88
CA THR A 179 4.70 15.32 -27.44
C THR A 179 3.83 14.14 -27.05
N ILE A 180 4.40 13.21 -26.27
CA ILE A 180 3.63 12.16 -25.63
C ILE A 180 2.58 12.87 -24.76
N ASP A 181 1.30 12.66 -25.05
CA ASP A 181 0.23 13.34 -24.33
C ASP A 181 0.15 12.81 -22.89
N ILE A 182 0.68 13.62 -21.97
CA ILE A 182 0.70 13.39 -20.52
C ILE A 182 -0.40 14.22 -19.84
N SER A 183 -0.99 15.17 -20.55
CA SER A 183 -1.93 16.18 -20.04
C SER A 183 -3.14 15.51 -19.38
N GLN A 184 -3.69 14.51 -20.06
CA GLN A 184 -4.84 13.76 -19.57
C GLN A 184 -4.50 12.88 -18.36
N ALA A 185 -3.30 12.30 -18.35
CA ALA A 185 -2.79 11.53 -17.21
C ALA A 185 -2.61 12.41 -15.98
N MET A 186 -2.01 13.60 -16.14
CA MET A 186 -1.76 14.56 -15.07
C MET A 186 -3.06 15.13 -14.47
N LEU A 187 -4.04 15.45 -15.30
CA LEU A 187 -5.37 15.89 -14.84
C LEU A 187 -6.07 14.82 -14.00
N LYS A 188 -5.94 13.55 -14.39
CA LYS A 188 -6.54 12.42 -13.66
C LYS A 188 -5.88 12.19 -12.30
N VAL A 189 -4.55 12.35 -12.22
CA VAL A 189 -3.81 12.30 -10.95
C VAL A 189 -4.23 13.44 -10.04
N GLN A 190 -4.36 14.66 -10.57
CA GLN A 190 -4.76 15.84 -9.79
C GLN A 190 -6.19 15.70 -9.22
N ASP A 191 -7.13 15.20 -10.02
CA ASP A 191 -8.50 14.96 -9.55
C ASP A 191 -8.55 13.89 -8.45
N MET A 192 -7.73 12.85 -8.58
CA MET A 192 -7.65 11.78 -7.59
C MET A 192 -7.00 12.24 -6.29
N GLN A 193 -5.93 13.05 -6.36
CA GLN A 193 -5.31 13.67 -5.18
C GLN A 193 -6.36 14.48 -4.38
N LYS A 194 -7.20 15.24 -5.10
CA LYS A 194 -8.30 16.00 -4.50
C LYS A 194 -9.34 15.10 -3.84
N GLN A 195 -9.66 13.95 -4.44
CA GLN A 195 -10.56 12.96 -3.84
C GLN A 195 -9.96 12.29 -2.60
N ILE A 196 -8.64 12.07 -2.57
CA ILE A 196 -7.94 11.53 -1.40
C ILE A 196 -7.98 12.54 -0.25
N ASP A 197 -7.68 13.82 -0.51
CA ASP A 197 -7.74 14.86 0.52
C ASP A 197 -9.14 14.98 1.12
N GLN A 198 -10.18 14.94 0.27
CA GLN A 198 -11.57 14.89 0.72
C GLN A 198 -11.89 13.64 1.54
N GLY A 199 -11.33 12.49 1.17
CA GLY A 199 -11.46 11.25 1.92
C GLY A 199 -10.79 11.32 3.29
N LEU A 200 -9.61 11.95 3.38
CA LEU A 200 -8.88 12.14 4.62
C LEU A 200 -9.62 13.05 5.60
N ASP A 201 -10.23 14.14 5.13
CA ASP A 201 -11.07 15.01 5.97
C ASP A 201 -12.27 14.25 6.56
N VAL A 202 -12.94 13.41 5.76
CA VAL A 202 -14.04 12.56 6.24
C VAL A 202 -13.54 11.53 7.25
N PHE A 203 -12.38 10.92 7.01
CA PHE A 203 -11.76 10.00 7.96
C PHE A 203 -11.38 10.68 9.26
N SER A 204 -10.82 11.89 9.21
CA SER A 204 -10.48 12.68 10.40
C SER A 204 -11.72 12.96 11.23
N LYS A 205 -12.82 13.40 10.59
CA LYS A 205 -14.09 13.63 11.27
C LYS A 205 -14.64 12.36 11.94
N LYS A 206 -14.56 11.21 11.24
CA LYS A 206 -14.98 9.93 11.82
C LYS A 206 -14.08 9.47 12.96
N LEU A 207 -12.80 9.83 12.95
CA LEU A 207 -11.87 9.54 14.03
C LEU A 207 -12.17 10.38 15.26
N ASP A 208 -12.54 11.65 15.07
CA ASP A 208 -13.04 12.51 16.14
C ASP A 208 -14.36 11.97 16.72
N ASP A 209 -15.29 11.52 15.87
CA ASP A 209 -16.53 10.87 16.31
C ASP A 209 -16.25 9.60 17.13
N LEU A 210 -15.28 8.77 16.71
CA LEU A 210 -14.83 7.60 17.46
C LEU A 210 -14.18 7.96 18.78
N HIS A 211 -13.39 9.03 18.82
CA HIS A 211 -12.77 9.54 20.04
C HIS A 211 -13.85 9.95 21.05
N GLN A 212 -14.84 10.71 20.60
CA GLN A 212 -15.97 11.12 21.43
C GLN A 212 -16.75 9.91 21.93
N MET A 213 -17.04 8.94 21.06
CA MET A 213 -17.74 7.71 21.44
C MET A 213 -16.95 6.89 22.48
N SER A 214 -15.62 6.88 22.39
CA SER A 214 -14.77 6.23 23.40
C SER A 214 -14.84 6.93 24.76
N LEU A 215 -14.91 8.26 24.78
CA LEU A 215 -15.09 9.01 26.03
C LEU A 215 -16.47 8.73 26.63
N ASP A 216 -17.51 8.69 25.80
CA ASP A 216 -18.87 8.39 26.23
C ASP A 216 -18.99 6.96 26.79
N ILE A 217 -18.34 5.97 26.15
CA ILE A 217 -18.25 4.59 26.67
C ILE A 217 -17.52 4.56 28.02
N GLY A 218 -16.45 5.33 28.18
CA GLY A 218 -15.73 5.43 29.44
C GLY A 218 -16.59 5.99 30.57
N ASN A 219 -17.39 7.02 30.28
CA ASN A 219 -18.32 7.61 31.24
C ASN A 219 -19.46 6.65 31.60
N GLU A 220 -20.03 5.97 30.60
CA GLU A 220 -21.10 4.99 30.81
C GLU A 220 -20.59 3.76 31.60
N LEU A 221 -19.37 3.28 31.33
CA LEU A 221 -18.74 2.22 32.12
C LEU A 221 -18.57 2.63 33.59
N ASN A 222 -18.15 3.87 33.85
CA ASN A 222 -18.03 4.38 35.22
C ASN A 222 -19.40 4.41 35.93
N GLU A 223 -20.46 4.84 35.23
CA GLU A 223 -21.80 4.87 35.80
C GLU A 223 -22.37 3.46 36.02
N GLN A 224 -22.11 2.52 35.10
CA GLN A 224 -22.45 1.11 35.27
C GLN A 224 -21.72 0.47 36.44
N ASN A 225 -20.45 0.82 36.67
CA ASN A 225 -19.70 0.33 37.83
C ASN A 225 -20.32 0.84 39.13
N ARG A 226 -20.74 2.11 39.17
CA ARG A 226 -21.47 2.68 40.31
C ARG A 226 -22.81 1.99 40.55
N LEU A 227 -23.54 1.64 39.49
CA LEU A 227 -24.79 0.88 39.59
C LEU A 227 -24.55 -0.55 40.10
N LEU A 228 -23.48 -1.21 39.65
CA LEU A 228 -23.10 -2.53 40.15
C LEU A 228 -22.80 -2.51 41.66
N GLU A 229 -22.05 -1.52 42.15
CA GLU A 229 -21.82 -1.36 43.59
C GLU A 229 -23.12 -1.18 44.39
N GLN A 230 -24.12 -0.49 43.82
CA GLN A 230 -25.43 -0.35 44.44
C GLN A 230 -26.23 -1.66 44.42
N ILE A 231 -26.11 -2.44 43.35
CA ILE A 231 -26.72 -3.76 43.24
C ILE A 231 -26.10 -4.71 44.26
N ASP A 232 -24.77 -4.75 44.38
CA ASP A 232 -24.08 -5.59 45.37
C ASP A 232 -24.55 -5.27 46.79
N LYS A 233 -24.64 -3.99 47.17
CA LYS A 233 -25.20 -3.59 48.47
C LYS A 233 -26.64 -4.07 48.67
N LYS A 234 -27.50 -3.92 47.66
CA LYS A 234 -28.88 -4.41 47.72
C LYS A 234 -28.94 -5.93 47.84
N VAL A 235 -28.08 -6.66 47.14
CA VAL A 235 -27.98 -8.12 47.23
C VAL A 235 -27.54 -8.54 48.63
N GLU A 236 -26.52 -7.90 49.20
CA GLU A 236 -26.10 -8.16 50.58
C GLU A 236 -27.22 -7.90 51.59
N GLU A 237 -27.96 -6.80 51.45
CA GLU A 237 -29.12 -6.50 52.30
C GLU A 237 -30.20 -7.59 52.19
N GLU A 238 -30.58 -8.00 50.98
CA GLU A 238 -31.58 -9.05 50.77
C GLU A 238 -31.10 -10.42 51.27
N VAL A 239 -29.83 -10.77 51.08
CA VAL A 239 -29.24 -11.99 51.67
C VAL A 239 -29.32 -11.94 53.19
N THR A 240 -29.06 -10.78 53.80
CA THR A 240 -29.13 -10.61 55.25
C THR A 240 -30.58 -10.74 55.75
N LYS A 241 -31.54 -10.15 55.03
CA LYS A 241 -32.98 -10.32 55.32
C LYS A 241 -33.42 -11.77 55.19
N LEU A 242 -32.98 -12.48 54.14
CA LEU A 242 -33.26 -13.90 53.94
C LEU A 242 -32.69 -14.76 55.06
N LYS A 243 -31.44 -14.52 55.48
CA LYS A 243 -30.83 -15.21 56.64
C LYS A 243 -31.63 -14.97 57.92
N ASN A 244 -32.05 -13.73 58.18
CA ASN A 244 -32.85 -13.39 59.35
C ASN A 244 -34.26 -14.01 59.31
N LEU A 245 -34.89 -14.06 58.12
CA LEU A 245 -36.17 -14.73 57.94
C LEU A 245 -36.04 -16.23 58.16
N ASN A 246 -35.00 -16.86 57.60
CA ASN A 246 -34.75 -18.28 57.81
C ASN A 246 -34.54 -18.59 59.30
N ALA A 247 -33.73 -17.79 60.00
CA ALA A 247 -33.55 -17.93 61.44
C ALA A 247 -34.84 -17.70 62.24
N LYS A 248 -35.73 -16.79 61.81
CA LYS A 248 -37.05 -16.61 62.44
C LYS A 248 -37.97 -17.80 62.19
N VAL A 249 -37.96 -18.37 60.98
CA VAL A 249 -38.73 -19.56 60.62
C VAL A 249 -38.24 -20.76 61.43
N ASP A 250 -36.93 -20.97 61.53
CA ASP A 250 -36.34 -22.03 62.36
C ASP A 250 -36.73 -21.87 63.84
N ASN A 251 -36.62 -20.65 64.39
CA ASN A 251 -37.06 -20.37 65.76
C ASN A 251 -38.57 -20.57 65.97
N ALA A 252 -39.39 -20.25 64.97
CA ALA A 252 -40.83 -20.49 65.02
C ALA A 252 -41.16 -21.99 64.97
N LEU A 253 -40.46 -22.74 64.10
CA LEU A 253 -40.55 -24.20 64.03
C LEU A 253 -40.13 -24.85 65.34
N ASP A 254 -39.05 -24.40 65.99
CA ASP A 254 -38.62 -24.92 67.29
C ASP A 254 -39.64 -24.63 68.39
N LYS A 255 -40.23 -23.42 68.43
CA LYS A 255 -41.29 -23.09 69.39
C LYS A 255 -42.55 -23.91 69.19
N VAL A 256 -42.99 -24.10 67.94
CA VAL A 256 -44.18 -24.92 67.61
C VAL A 256 -43.89 -26.40 67.88
N GLY A 257 -42.71 -26.88 67.49
CA GLY A 257 -42.27 -28.25 67.71
C GLY A 257 -42.12 -28.60 69.19
N GLY A 258 -41.66 -27.66 70.03
CA GLY A 258 -41.62 -27.81 71.48
C GLY A 258 -43.00 -27.78 72.12
N SER A 259 -43.87 -26.84 71.70
CA SER A 259 -45.21 -26.67 72.27
C SER A 259 -46.14 -27.85 71.95
N ASN A 260 -46.10 -28.37 70.71
CA ASN A 260 -46.91 -29.52 70.31
C ASN A 260 -46.53 -30.80 71.06
N LYS A 261 -45.24 -31.01 71.34
CA LYS A 261 -44.77 -32.14 72.15
C LYS A 261 -45.29 -32.05 73.58
N ILE A 262 -45.23 -30.87 74.20
CA ILE A 262 -45.71 -30.64 75.57
C ILE A 262 -47.23 -30.84 75.65
N MET A 263 -48.00 -30.31 74.69
CA MET A 263 -49.45 -30.50 74.62
C MET A 263 -49.84 -31.97 74.49
N CYS A 264 -49.17 -32.72 73.60
CA CYS A 264 -49.45 -34.15 73.41
C CYS A 264 -49.17 -34.97 74.68
N ILE A 265 -48.09 -34.67 75.40
CA ILE A 265 -47.77 -35.29 76.69
C ILE A 265 -48.86 -35.02 77.73
N ILE A 266 -49.38 -33.79 77.81
CA ILE A 266 -50.45 -33.42 78.74
C ILE A 266 -51.75 -34.16 78.41
N CYS A 267 -52.14 -34.26 77.14
CA CYS A 267 -53.33 -34.99 76.72
C CYS A 267 -53.27 -36.48 77.10
N ILE A 268 -52.13 -37.14 76.85
CA ILE A 268 -51.93 -38.55 77.22
C ILE A 268 -52.00 -38.72 78.75
N ALA A 269 -51.39 -37.81 79.53
CA ALA A 269 -51.45 -37.86 80.99
C ALA A 269 -52.88 -37.77 81.53
N ILE A 270 -53.73 -36.90 80.96
CA ILE A 270 -55.14 -36.77 81.35
C ILE A 270 -55.92 -38.05 81.07
N ILE A 271 -55.71 -38.67 79.90
CA ILE A 271 -56.40 -39.93 79.54
C ILE A 271 -56.08 -41.03 80.54
N ILE A 272 -54.81 -41.17 80.94
CA ILE A 272 -54.38 -42.17 81.92
C ILE A 272 -55.10 -41.97 83.27
N VAL A 273 -55.20 -40.73 83.75
CA VAL A 273 -55.89 -40.40 85.00
C VAL A 273 -57.39 -40.71 84.92
N VAL A 274 -58.04 -40.38 83.82
CA VAL A 274 -59.48 -40.68 83.61
C VAL A 274 -59.72 -42.18 83.55
N CYS A 275 -58.88 -42.93 82.84
CA CYS A 275 -58.95 -44.39 82.80
C CYS A 275 -58.76 -45.03 84.19
N ALA A 276 -57.80 -44.54 84.97
CA ALA A 276 -57.58 -45.02 86.34
C ALA A 276 -58.77 -44.72 87.27
N ALA A 277 -59.35 -43.52 87.17
CA ALA A 277 -60.54 -43.15 87.93
C ALA A 277 -61.76 -44.00 87.53
N ALA A 278 -61.98 -44.22 86.23
CA ALA A 278 -63.06 -45.06 85.74
C ALA A 278 -62.89 -46.53 86.20
N ALA A 279 -61.66 -47.05 86.19
CA ALA A 279 -61.37 -48.40 86.69
C ALA A 279 -61.64 -48.51 88.21
N LEU A 280 -61.27 -47.50 89.00
CA LEU A 280 -61.58 -47.44 90.43
C LEU A 280 -63.08 -47.38 90.69
N ILE A 281 -63.82 -46.54 89.96
CA ILE A 281 -65.29 -46.44 90.08
C ILE A 281 -65.93 -47.77 89.71
N PHE A 282 -65.51 -48.40 88.61
CA PHE A 282 -66.03 -49.69 88.19
C PHE A 282 -65.78 -50.76 89.25
N LEU A 283 -64.57 -50.79 89.84
CA LEU A 283 -64.22 -51.73 90.90
C LEU A 283 -65.05 -51.51 92.17
N ILE A 284 -65.30 -50.25 92.56
CA ILE A 284 -66.19 -49.91 93.69
C ILE A 284 -67.65 -50.28 93.40
N SER A 285 -68.12 -50.12 92.16
CA SER A 285 -69.50 -50.47 91.80
C SER A 285 -69.75 -51.97 91.63
N TYR A 286 -68.69 -52.74 91.42
CA TYR A 286 -68.77 -54.19 91.23
C TYR A 286 -68.61 -54.98 92.55
N PHE A 287 -67.98 -54.37 93.56
CA PHE A 287 -67.84 -54.93 94.91
C PHE A 287 -68.95 -54.46 95.84
#